data_AF-A0A2V7KLW8-F1
#
_entry.id   AF-A0A2V7KLW8-F1
#
_cell.length_a   1.000
_cell.length_b   1.000
_cell.length_c   1.000
_cell.angle_alpha   90.00
_cell.angle_beta   90.00
_cell.angle_gamma   90.00
#
_symmetry.space_group_name_H-M   'P 1'
#
loop_
_entity.id
_entity.type
_entity.pdbx_description
1 polymer ?
#
loop_
_entity_poly.entity_id
_entity_poly.type
_entity_poly.pdbx_seq_one_letter_code
_entity_poly.pdbx_strand_id
1 'polypeptide(L)'
;MLPHAVVLMLQAATNAELGYVMSLPDGFVSIPAEFAGARDVVGCWAGEGSQSSQGSFVLCVQRMHATLGREHLKSSDLPASSKLLTVKWQGLDIDAIRTDTSQAGAPLTVYTAQVPLRREAIQVVVAGPGARAPEALTILNSVLGSLKGETNWLSSTERAGRFGTIVGWVLGIAIGLVIVRMVVTRRRQSRV
;
A
#
# COMPACT_ATOMS: atom_id res chain seq x y z
N MET A 1 35.04 8.93 25.87
CA MET A 1 34.27 9.18 24.64
C MET A 1 33.89 7.81 24.06
N LEU A 2 32.66 7.36 24.31
CA LEU A 2 32.13 6.10 23.78
C LEU A 2 31.31 6.40 22.52
N PRO A 3 31.58 5.75 21.38
CA PRO A 3 30.77 5.95 20.18
C PRO A 3 29.40 5.33 20.43
N HIS A 4 28.35 6.15 20.34
CA HIS A 4 26.98 5.66 20.31
C HIS A 4 26.76 4.95 18.98
N ALA A 5 26.92 3.64 18.97
CA ALA A 5 26.43 2.82 17.87
C ALA A 5 24.91 2.89 17.88
N VAL A 6 24.35 3.76 17.04
CA VAL A 6 22.91 3.76 16.74
C VAL A 6 22.64 2.51 15.91
N VAL A 7 22.09 1.48 16.55
CA VAL A 7 21.55 0.32 15.85
C VAL A 7 20.22 0.75 15.24
N LEU A 8 20.22 1.03 13.94
CA LEU A 8 19.00 1.24 13.17
C LEU A 8 18.31 -0.12 13.01
N MET A 9 17.38 -0.45 13.91
CA MET A 9 16.52 -1.64 13.76
C MET A 9 15.53 -1.36 12.63
N LEU A 10 15.85 -1.82 11.41
CA LEU A 10 14.91 -1.79 10.29
C LEU A 10 13.69 -2.63 10.66
N GLN A 11 12.54 -2.01 10.88
CA GLN A 11 11.32 -2.74 11.14
C GLN A 11 10.89 -3.46 9.86
N ALA A 12 10.80 -4.79 9.91
CA ALA A 12 10.36 -5.61 8.79
C ALA A 12 8.92 -6.09 9.01
N ALA A 13 8.13 -6.09 7.94
CA ALA A 13 6.84 -6.75 7.88
C ALA A 13 6.94 -7.99 6.98
N THR A 14 6.51 -9.14 7.51
CA THR A 14 6.56 -10.43 6.81
C THR A 14 5.19 -11.06 6.76
N ASN A 15 4.85 -11.73 5.67
CA ASN A 15 3.71 -12.63 5.62
C ASN A 15 4.13 -13.94 4.93
N ALA A 16 4.31 -14.99 5.73
CA ALA A 16 4.75 -16.29 5.24
C ALA A 16 3.70 -16.99 4.37
N GLU A 17 2.40 -16.70 4.56
CA GLU A 17 1.31 -17.27 3.75
C GLU A 17 1.34 -16.69 2.33
N LEU A 18 1.51 -15.38 2.20
CA LEU A 18 1.60 -14.67 0.91
C LEU A 18 3.00 -14.68 0.31
N GLY A 19 4.02 -15.05 1.09
CA GLY A 19 5.39 -15.22 0.64
C GLY A 19 6.15 -13.93 0.40
N TYR A 20 5.92 -12.90 1.23
CA TYR A 20 6.64 -11.63 1.13
C TYR A 20 7.32 -11.19 2.43
N VAL A 21 8.34 -10.35 2.27
CA VAL A 21 8.93 -9.51 3.31
C VAL A 21 9.14 -8.10 2.76
N MET A 22 8.90 -7.08 3.58
CA MET A 22 9.17 -5.68 3.22
C MET A 22 9.70 -4.93 4.44
N SER A 23 10.45 -3.85 4.19
CA SER A 23 10.83 -2.90 5.23
C SER A 23 9.70 -1.89 5.44
N LEU A 24 9.45 -1.53 6.68
CA LEU A 24 8.55 -0.43 7.02
C LEU A 24 9.32 0.90 6.97
N PRO A 25 8.71 1.99 6.50
CA PRO A 25 9.32 3.30 6.60
C PRO A 25 9.51 3.69 8.08
N ASP A 26 10.53 4.50 8.36
CA ASP A 26 10.82 4.96 9.70
C ASP A 26 9.60 5.66 10.34
N GLY A 27 9.36 5.36 11.62
CA GLY A 27 8.26 5.95 12.38
C GLY A 27 6.88 5.37 12.10
N PHE A 28 6.74 4.36 11.23
CA PHE A 28 5.49 3.63 11.06
C PHE A 28 5.27 2.65 12.21
N VAL A 29 4.08 2.69 12.80
CA VAL A 29 3.66 1.79 13.89
C VAL A 29 2.47 0.95 13.44
N SER A 30 2.40 -0.31 13.87
CA SER A 30 1.31 -1.20 13.49
C SER A 30 -0.03 -0.68 14.01
N ILE A 31 -1.04 -0.77 13.15
CA ILE A 31 -2.44 -0.52 13.50
C ILE A 31 -3.04 -1.88 13.88
N PRO A 32 -3.59 -2.02 15.10
CA PRO A 32 -4.23 -3.27 15.53
C PRO A 32 -5.33 -3.73 14.57
N ALA A 33 -5.47 -5.05 14.40
CA ALA A 33 -6.33 -5.66 13.39
C ALA A 33 -7.81 -5.28 13.55
N GLU A 34 -8.27 -5.07 14.78
CA GLU A 34 -9.62 -4.60 15.10
C GLU A 34 -9.94 -3.20 14.52
N PHE A 35 -8.91 -2.44 14.17
CA PHE A 35 -9.01 -1.09 13.60
C PHE A 35 -8.68 -1.05 12.10
N ALA A 36 -8.14 -2.13 11.54
CA ALA A 36 -7.82 -2.25 10.12
C ALA A 36 -9.09 -2.37 9.23
N GLY A 37 -10.24 -2.71 9.82
CA GLY A 37 -11.57 -2.46 9.26
C GLY A 37 -11.96 -3.23 8.00
N ALA A 38 -11.11 -4.11 7.47
CA ALA A 38 -11.41 -4.89 6.26
C ALA A 38 -10.85 -6.31 6.29
N ARG A 39 -11.69 -7.26 5.85
CA ARG A 39 -11.45 -8.71 5.88
C ARG A 39 -10.15 -9.15 5.18
N ASP A 40 -9.71 -8.40 4.18
CA ASP A 40 -8.60 -8.76 3.31
C ASP A 40 -7.30 -8.01 3.65
N VAL A 41 -7.33 -7.13 4.66
CA VAL A 41 -6.13 -6.46 5.14
C VAL A 41 -5.30 -7.45 5.96
N VAL A 42 -4.05 -7.66 5.53
CA VAL A 42 -3.10 -8.55 6.21
C VAL A 42 -2.08 -7.80 7.05
N GLY A 43 -2.04 -6.48 6.93
CA GLY A 43 -1.25 -5.61 7.79
C GLY A 43 -1.51 -4.15 7.47
N CYS A 44 -1.55 -3.30 8.50
CA CYS A 44 -1.60 -1.85 8.36
C CYS A 44 -0.69 -1.19 9.37
N TRP A 45 -0.16 -0.04 8.99
CA TRP A 45 0.76 0.76 9.78
C TRP A 45 0.43 2.25 9.58
N ALA A 46 0.49 3.02 10.64
CA ALA A 46 0.35 4.47 10.61
C ALA A 46 1.72 5.10 10.88
N GLY A 47 2.11 6.04 10.03
CA GLY A 47 3.28 6.88 10.26
C GLY A 47 2.88 8.34 10.37
N GLU A 48 3.60 9.11 11.18
CA GLU A 48 3.56 10.55 11.00
C GLU A 48 4.35 10.89 9.75
N GLY A 49 3.75 11.64 8.83
CA GLY A 49 4.57 12.31 7.85
C GLY A 49 5.53 13.25 8.57
N SER A 50 6.67 13.57 7.95
CA SER A 50 7.82 14.30 8.54
C SER A 50 7.53 15.61 9.30
N GLN A 51 6.27 16.09 9.34
CA GLN A 51 5.77 17.14 10.23
C GLN A 51 4.35 16.81 10.70
N SER A 52 4.17 16.64 12.01
CA SER A 52 2.98 16.09 12.68
C SER A 52 1.73 16.99 12.66
N SER A 53 1.84 18.23 12.18
CA SER A 53 0.71 19.17 12.01
C SER A 53 -0.07 18.96 10.71
N GLN A 54 0.46 18.21 9.75
CA GLN A 54 -0.08 18.13 8.38
C GLN A 54 -0.86 16.85 8.07
N GLY A 55 -1.13 16.00 9.06
CA GLY A 55 -1.85 14.73 8.90
C GLY A 55 -0.93 13.51 8.72
N SER A 56 -1.44 12.33 9.08
CA SER A 56 -0.72 11.06 9.10
C SER A 56 -0.81 10.31 7.77
N PHE A 57 0.18 9.45 7.51
CA PHE A 57 0.12 8.46 6.44
C PHE A 57 -0.33 7.11 7.00
N VAL A 58 -1.02 6.36 6.17
CA VAL A 58 -1.40 4.97 6.44
C VAL A 58 -0.86 4.11 5.31
N LEU A 59 -0.13 3.05 5.66
CA LEU A 59 0.34 2.00 4.77
C LEU A 59 -0.43 0.73 5.10
N CYS A 60 -1.01 0.08 4.11
CA CYS A 60 -1.69 -1.20 4.28
C CYS A 60 -1.30 -2.18 3.18
N VAL A 61 -1.32 -3.46 3.52
CA VAL A 61 -1.22 -4.56 2.56
C VAL A 61 -2.51 -5.35 2.57
N GLN A 62 -3.06 -5.61 1.39
CA GLN A 62 -4.33 -6.29 1.19
C GLN A 62 -4.18 -7.47 0.24
N ARG A 63 -4.92 -8.53 0.54
CA ARG A 63 -5.11 -9.69 -0.35
C ARG A 63 -5.96 -9.31 -1.54
N MET A 64 -5.60 -9.82 -2.71
CA MET A 64 -6.44 -9.71 -3.92
C MET A 64 -7.21 -10.98 -4.21
N HIS A 65 -6.91 -12.10 -3.53
CA HIS A 65 -7.52 -13.42 -3.77
C HIS A 65 -7.42 -13.90 -5.22
N ALA A 66 -6.41 -13.42 -5.94
CA ALA A 66 -6.16 -13.73 -7.34
C ALA A 66 -4.67 -13.59 -7.65
N THR A 67 -4.22 -14.20 -8.75
CA THR A 67 -2.92 -13.93 -9.35
C THR A 67 -3.06 -12.93 -10.50
N LEU A 68 -2.05 -12.13 -10.78
CA LEU A 68 -2.10 -11.11 -11.84
C LEU A 68 -1.41 -11.60 -13.11
N GLY A 69 -2.00 -11.36 -14.28
CA GLY A 69 -1.27 -11.46 -15.53
C GLY A 69 -0.35 -10.26 -15.77
N ARG A 70 0.32 -10.22 -16.93
CA ARG A 70 1.28 -9.14 -17.30
C ARG A 70 0.59 -7.99 -18.05
N GLU A 71 -0.67 -8.19 -18.39
CA GLU A 71 -1.55 -7.21 -18.98
C GLU A 71 -1.73 -6.03 -18.02
N HIS A 72 -1.40 -4.84 -18.52
CA HIS A 72 -1.59 -3.61 -17.78
C HIS A 72 -3.06 -3.20 -17.76
N LEU A 73 -3.48 -2.59 -16.66
CA LEU A 73 -4.75 -1.91 -16.53
C LEU A 73 -4.88 -0.82 -17.59
N LYS A 74 -6.11 -0.58 -18.05
CA LYS A 74 -6.41 0.55 -18.93
C LYS A 74 -7.03 1.66 -18.11
N SER A 75 -6.76 2.91 -18.47
CA SER A 75 -7.39 4.07 -17.82
C SER A 75 -8.93 4.02 -17.90
N SER A 76 -9.50 3.36 -18.91
CA SER A 76 -10.94 3.13 -19.05
C SER A 76 -11.54 2.25 -17.95
N ASP A 77 -10.71 1.44 -17.30
CA ASP A 77 -11.12 0.47 -16.28
C ASP A 77 -11.06 1.09 -14.87
N LEU A 78 -10.59 2.34 -14.76
CA LEU A 78 -10.40 3.05 -13.51
C LEU A 78 -11.59 3.96 -13.17
N PRO A 79 -11.85 4.22 -11.88
CA PRO A 79 -12.78 5.26 -11.47
C PRO A 79 -12.38 6.64 -12.03
N ALA A 80 -13.35 7.50 -12.31
CA ALA A 80 -13.12 8.81 -12.95
C ALA A 80 -12.14 9.73 -12.20
N SER A 81 -12.05 9.62 -10.86
CA SER A 81 -11.12 10.40 -10.03
C SER A 81 -9.73 9.75 -9.87
N SER A 82 -9.44 8.73 -10.68
CA SER A 82 -8.20 7.95 -10.57
C SER A 82 -7.29 8.13 -11.78
N LYS A 83 -5.99 8.02 -11.54
CA LYS A 83 -4.95 8.07 -12.56
C LYS A 83 -4.13 6.79 -12.50
N LEU A 84 -3.94 6.16 -13.66
CA LEU A 84 -3.01 5.06 -13.80
C LEU A 84 -1.57 5.60 -13.79
N LEU A 85 -0.70 4.89 -13.10
CA LEU A 85 0.72 5.16 -12.97
C LEU A 85 1.47 3.83 -13.13
N THR A 86 2.74 3.92 -13.49
CA THR A 86 3.65 2.77 -13.49
C THR A 86 4.69 2.97 -12.39
N VAL A 87 4.90 1.93 -11.59
CA VAL A 87 5.93 1.90 -10.55
C VAL A 87 6.81 0.65 -10.72
N LYS A 88 7.99 0.67 -10.09
CA LYS A 88 8.94 -0.44 -10.18
C LYS A 88 8.84 -1.36 -8.96
N TRP A 89 8.85 -2.66 -9.22
CA TRP A 89 9.02 -3.68 -8.19
C TRP A 89 9.93 -4.79 -8.71
N GLN A 90 11.06 -5.05 -8.04
CA GLN A 90 12.07 -6.04 -8.47
C GLN A 90 12.47 -5.93 -9.96
N GLY A 91 12.54 -4.70 -10.49
CA GLY A 91 12.85 -4.43 -11.90
C GLY A 91 11.65 -4.54 -12.86
N LEU A 92 10.53 -5.10 -12.41
CA LEU A 92 9.28 -5.17 -13.18
C LEU A 92 8.54 -3.83 -13.14
N ASP A 93 7.91 -3.47 -14.25
CA ASP A 93 6.90 -2.43 -14.31
C ASP A 93 5.56 -3.01 -13.87
N ILE A 94 4.97 -2.44 -12.82
CA ILE A 94 3.66 -2.83 -12.31
C ILE A 94 2.74 -1.61 -12.26
N ASP A 95 1.45 -1.86 -12.30
CA ASP A 95 0.45 -0.80 -12.25
C ASP A 95 0.27 -0.28 -10.82
N ALA A 96 0.20 1.04 -10.72
CA ALA A 96 -0.26 1.75 -9.56
C ALA A 96 -1.41 2.69 -9.94
N ILE A 97 -2.35 2.86 -9.02
CA ILE A 97 -3.48 3.76 -9.19
C ILE A 97 -3.33 4.86 -8.15
N ARG A 98 -3.39 6.12 -8.58
CA ARG A 98 -3.61 7.26 -7.70
C ARG A 98 -5.08 7.61 -7.72
N THR A 99 -5.70 7.73 -6.56
CA THR A 99 -7.05 8.27 -6.41
C THR A 99 -7.00 9.48 -5.49
N ASP A 100 -7.51 10.62 -5.98
CA ASP A 100 -7.75 11.79 -5.14
C ASP A 100 -9.20 11.73 -4.64
N THR A 101 -9.37 11.89 -3.33
CA THR A 101 -10.66 11.75 -2.64
C THR A 101 -10.73 12.72 -1.45
N SER A 102 -11.83 12.69 -0.71
CA SER A 102 -11.95 13.46 0.53
C SER A 102 -12.54 12.60 1.64
N GLN A 103 -12.15 12.94 2.87
CA GLN A 103 -12.65 12.30 4.07
C GLN A 103 -12.95 13.33 5.14
N ALA A 104 -14.18 13.32 5.64
CA ALA A 104 -14.64 14.30 6.63
C ALA A 104 -14.32 15.76 6.21
N GLY A 105 -14.40 16.03 4.90
CA GLY A 105 -14.07 17.32 4.30
C GLY A 105 -12.58 17.58 4.06
N ALA A 106 -11.68 16.72 4.49
CA ALA A 106 -10.24 16.85 4.25
C ALA A 106 -9.82 16.11 2.96
N PRO A 107 -9.06 16.75 2.05
CA PRO A 107 -8.57 16.10 0.84
C PRO A 107 -7.50 15.04 1.17
N LEU A 108 -7.64 13.88 0.57
CA LEU A 108 -6.72 12.75 0.68
C LEU A 108 -6.30 12.28 -0.70
N THR A 109 -5.08 11.77 -0.78
CA THR A 109 -4.59 11.01 -1.92
C THR A 109 -4.28 9.59 -1.47
N VAL A 110 -4.74 8.63 -2.26
CA VAL A 110 -4.48 7.19 -2.07
C VAL A 110 -3.70 6.69 -3.25
N TYR A 111 -2.58 6.01 -3.01
CA TYR A 111 -1.86 5.24 -4.01
C TYR A 111 -2.03 3.76 -3.72
N THR A 112 -2.31 2.97 -4.75
CA THR A 112 -2.42 1.51 -4.66
C THR A 112 -1.57 0.88 -5.74
N ALA A 113 -0.57 0.09 -5.38
CA ALA A 113 0.19 -0.73 -6.33
C ALA A 113 -0.22 -2.20 -6.23
N GLN A 114 -0.37 -2.86 -7.38
CA GLN A 114 -0.71 -4.28 -7.44
C GLN A 114 0.56 -5.11 -7.65
N VAL A 115 0.94 -5.90 -6.65
CA VAL A 115 2.18 -6.69 -6.67
C VAL A 115 1.87 -8.14 -7.05
N PRO A 116 2.42 -8.65 -8.17
CA PRO A 116 2.13 -9.98 -8.69
C PRO A 116 2.98 -11.06 -7.98
N LEU A 117 2.68 -11.35 -6.71
CA LEU A 117 3.35 -12.43 -5.96
C LEU A 117 2.89 -13.83 -6.43
N ARG A 118 3.77 -14.84 -6.28
CA ARG A 118 3.61 -16.20 -6.81
C ARG A 118 2.35 -16.90 -6.30
N ARG A 119 2.06 -16.75 -5.01
CA ARG A 119 0.93 -17.42 -4.35
C ARG A 119 -0.38 -16.71 -4.60
N GLU A 120 -0.38 -15.41 -4.37
CA GLU A 120 -1.55 -14.54 -4.48
C GLU A 120 -1.06 -13.10 -4.59
N ALA A 121 -1.61 -12.34 -5.52
CA ALA A 121 -1.30 -10.92 -5.65
C ALA A 121 -1.78 -10.12 -4.44
N ILE A 122 -1.07 -9.04 -4.16
CA ILE A 122 -1.40 -8.12 -3.06
C ILE A 122 -1.56 -6.70 -3.59
N GLN A 123 -2.34 -5.90 -2.86
CA GLN A 123 -2.36 -4.46 -3.01
C GLN A 123 -1.56 -3.83 -1.88
N VAL A 124 -0.58 -3.00 -2.24
CA VAL A 124 0.12 -2.11 -1.32
C VAL A 124 -0.53 -0.74 -1.43
N VAL A 125 -1.17 -0.30 -0.35
CA VAL A 125 -1.98 0.93 -0.29
C VAL A 125 -1.28 1.94 0.61
N VAL A 126 -1.04 3.15 0.10
CA VAL A 126 -0.57 4.29 0.88
C VAL A 126 -1.57 5.43 0.77
N ALA A 127 -2.15 5.82 1.90
CA ALA A 127 -3.07 6.95 1.99
C ALA A 127 -2.45 8.07 2.82
N GLY A 128 -2.71 9.32 2.42
CA GLY A 128 -2.27 10.49 3.17
C GLY A 128 -2.92 11.79 2.71
N PRO A 129 -2.53 12.92 3.33
CA PRO A 129 -3.04 14.24 2.98
C PRO A 129 -2.81 14.55 1.49
N GLY A 130 -3.83 15.06 0.80
CA GLY A 130 -3.74 15.33 -0.64
C GLY A 130 -2.63 16.33 -1.01
N ALA A 131 -2.39 17.32 -0.14
CA ALA A 131 -1.29 18.28 -0.29
C ALA A 131 0.11 17.62 -0.24
N ARG A 132 0.21 16.41 0.30
CA ARG A 132 1.45 15.63 0.47
C ARG A 132 1.47 14.38 -0.41
N ALA A 133 0.75 14.41 -1.53
CA ALA A 133 0.72 13.31 -2.49
C ALA A 133 2.12 12.84 -2.97
N PRO A 134 3.13 13.71 -3.17
CA PRO A 134 4.49 13.25 -3.53
C PRO A 134 5.15 12.42 -2.42
N GLU A 135 4.87 12.74 -1.15
CA GLU A 135 5.41 11.99 -0.01
C GLU A 135 4.75 10.62 0.12
N ALA A 136 3.43 10.52 -0.08
CA ALA A 136 2.73 9.24 -0.15
C ALA A 136 3.29 8.33 -1.26
N LEU A 137 3.59 8.89 -2.43
CA LEU A 137 4.22 8.14 -3.52
C LEU A 137 5.65 7.71 -3.17
N THR A 138 6.41 8.56 -2.47
CA THR A 138 7.76 8.23 -1.99
C THR A 138 7.72 7.07 -1.00
N ILE A 139 6.76 7.07 -0.07
CA ILE A 139 6.52 5.96 0.86
C ILE A 139 6.21 4.67 0.10
N LEU A 140 5.30 4.73 -0.88
CA LEU A 140 4.96 3.57 -1.71
C LEU A 140 6.20 3.01 -2.42
N ASN A 141 6.97 3.87 -3.09
CA ASN A 141 8.18 3.47 -3.82
C ASN A 141 9.25 2.88 -2.88
N SER A 142 9.41 3.43 -1.69
CA SER A 142 10.33 2.89 -0.68
C SER A 142 9.92 1.48 -0.24
N VAL A 143 8.62 1.28 0.04
CA VAL A 143 8.08 -0.04 0.41
C VAL A 143 8.29 -1.03 -0.73
N LEU A 144 7.89 -0.68 -1.96
CA LEU A 144 8.07 -1.53 -3.14
C LEU A 144 9.54 -1.85 -3.43
N GLY A 145 10.46 -0.90 -3.24
CA GLY A 145 11.89 -1.11 -3.42
C GLY A 145 12.47 -2.14 -2.44
N SER A 146 11.93 -2.19 -1.22
CA SER A 146 12.31 -3.18 -0.20
C SER A 146 11.57 -4.51 -0.30
N LEU A 147 10.38 -4.52 -0.92
CA LEU A 147 9.47 -5.68 -0.92
C LEU A 147 10.06 -6.84 -1.73
N LYS A 148 10.40 -7.92 -1.04
CA LYS A 148 10.85 -9.18 -1.62
C LYS A 148 9.73 -10.22 -1.58
N GLY A 149 9.69 -11.05 -2.60
CA GLY A 149 8.73 -12.14 -2.79
C GLY A 149 8.86 -12.69 -4.20
N GLU A 150 8.58 -13.98 -4.38
CA GLU A 150 8.57 -14.60 -5.70
C GLU A 150 7.41 -14.07 -6.53
N THR A 151 7.61 -13.80 -7.82
CA THR A 151 6.53 -13.34 -8.70
C THR A 151 5.78 -14.51 -9.36
N ASN A 152 4.47 -14.35 -9.61
CA ASN A 152 3.72 -15.28 -10.47
C ASN A 152 3.92 -14.98 -11.97
N TRP A 153 4.64 -13.91 -12.31
CA TRP A 153 4.98 -13.56 -13.68
C TRP A 153 6.13 -14.40 -14.20
N LEU A 154 5.83 -15.67 -14.47
CA LEU A 154 6.73 -16.60 -15.13
C LEU A 154 7.25 -16.08 -16.47
N SER A 155 8.43 -16.55 -16.88
CA SER A 155 8.96 -16.29 -18.21
C SER A 155 8.04 -16.89 -19.27
N SER A 156 8.08 -16.39 -20.52
CA SER A 156 7.13 -16.73 -21.59
C SER A 156 6.94 -18.23 -21.85
N THR A 157 7.87 -19.07 -21.40
CA THR A 157 7.90 -20.52 -21.57
C THR A 157 7.03 -21.33 -20.59
N GLU A 158 6.56 -20.76 -19.47
CA GLU A 158 5.78 -21.51 -18.47
C GLU A 158 4.25 -21.23 -18.52
N ARG A 159 3.78 -20.42 -19.48
CA ARG A 159 2.49 -19.70 -19.40
C ARG A 159 1.25 -20.41 -19.96
N ALA A 160 1.28 -21.69 -20.31
CA ALA A 160 0.20 -22.34 -21.08
C ALA A 160 -1.09 -22.71 -20.31
N GLY A 161 -1.31 -22.28 -19.06
CA GLY A 161 -2.30 -22.97 -18.20
C GLY A 161 -3.38 -22.18 -17.45
N ARG A 162 -3.31 -20.86 -17.25
CA ARG A 162 -4.26 -20.17 -16.32
C ARG A 162 -4.63 -18.77 -16.79
N PHE A 163 -5.69 -18.67 -17.58
CA PHE A 163 -6.39 -17.41 -17.82
C PHE A 163 -7.58 -17.33 -16.88
N GLY A 164 -7.46 -16.54 -15.82
CA GLY A 164 -8.59 -16.11 -14.99
C GLY A 164 -8.93 -14.67 -15.34
N THR A 165 -10.13 -14.43 -15.87
CA THR A 165 -10.65 -13.10 -16.17
C THR A 165 -10.76 -12.29 -14.88
N ILE A 166 -9.98 -11.22 -14.75
CA ILE A 166 -10.04 -10.33 -13.57
C ILE A 166 -11.18 -9.32 -13.79
N VAL A 167 -12.28 -9.53 -13.09
CA VAL A 167 -13.39 -8.56 -12.98
C VAL A 167 -13.27 -7.86 -11.62
N GLY A 168 -13.06 -6.54 -11.66
CA GLY A 168 -13.48 -5.55 -10.65
C GLY A 168 -12.85 -5.61 -9.25
N TRP A 169 -11.79 -4.83 -9.00
CA TRP A 169 -11.28 -4.60 -7.63
C TRP A 169 -10.93 -3.12 -7.40
N VAL A 170 -11.93 -2.34 -6.97
CA VAL A 170 -11.81 -0.94 -6.49
C VAL A 170 -11.92 -0.87 -4.95
N LEU A 171 -11.82 -2.01 -4.23
CA LEU A 171 -12.04 -2.03 -2.77
C LEU A 171 -10.91 -1.40 -1.94
N GLY A 172 -9.68 -1.29 -2.47
CA GLY A 172 -8.56 -0.67 -1.74
C GLY A 172 -8.78 0.81 -1.37
N ILE A 173 -9.64 1.51 -2.12
CA ILE A 173 -9.95 2.94 -1.91
C ILE A 173 -10.78 3.17 -0.64
N ALA A 174 -11.70 2.26 -0.32
CA ALA A 174 -12.59 2.42 0.85
C ALA A 174 -11.83 2.28 2.19
N ILE A 175 -10.73 1.55 2.21
CA ILE A 175 -10.02 1.16 3.45
C ILE A 175 -9.04 2.24 3.90
N GLY A 176 -8.29 2.82 2.95
CA GLY A 176 -7.46 4.00 3.22
C GLY A 176 -8.30 5.13 3.84
N LEU A 177 -9.56 5.27 3.38
CA LEU A 177 -10.53 6.16 3.99
C LEU A 177 -10.87 5.72 5.42
N VAL A 178 -11.46 4.54 5.66
CA VAL A 178 -11.96 4.18 7.01
C VAL A 178 -10.89 4.32 8.10
N ILE A 179 -9.65 3.92 7.84
CA ILE A 179 -8.55 3.97 8.81
C ILE A 179 -8.09 5.42 9.08
N VAL A 180 -7.93 6.25 8.04
CA VAL A 180 -7.55 7.66 8.23
C VAL A 180 -8.59 8.40 9.07
N ARG A 181 -9.90 8.13 8.87
CA ARG A 181 -10.97 8.70 9.70
C ARG A 181 -10.71 8.43 11.18
N MET A 182 -10.38 7.19 11.50
CA MET A 182 -10.26 6.71 12.86
C MET A 182 -9.01 7.26 13.56
N VAL A 183 -7.88 7.31 12.84
CA VAL A 183 -6.64 7.93 13.36
C VAL A 183 -6.87 9.43 13.62
N VAL A 184 -7.56 10.11 12.71
CA VAL A 184 -7.87 11.55 12.85
C VAL A 184 -8.87 11.83 13.98
N THR A 185 -9.93 11.04 14.13
CA THR A 185 -10.92 11.25 15.20
C THR A 185 -10.35 10.97 16.58
N ARG A 186 -9.54 9.92 16.75
CA ARG A 186 -8.90 9.61 18.05
C ARG A 186 -7.92 10.70 18.47
N ARG A 187 -7.11 11.21 17.55
CA ARG A 187 -6.16 12.30 17.85
C ARG A 187 -6.84 13.60 18.28
N ARG A 188 -8.06 13.86 17.79
CA ARG A 188 -8.88 15.00 18.28
C ARG A 188 -9.37 14.78 19.71
N GLN A 189 -9.68 13.56 20.10
CA GLN A 189 -10.15 13.25 21.46
C GLN A 189 -9.02 13.25 22.50
N SER A 190 -7.78 12.95 22.11
CA SER A 190 -6.61 12.97 23.02
C SER A 190 -6.02 14.37 23.25
N ARG A 191 -6.57 15.42 22.63
CA ARG A 191 -6.13 16.82 22.76
C ARG A 191 -7.13 17.71 23.53
N VAL A 192 -8.16 17.12 24.12
CA VAL A 192 -9.14 17.76 25.02
C VAL A 192 -8.93 17.21 26.42
#